data_AF-A0A939MA71-F1
#
_entry.id   AF-A0A939MA71-F1
#
_cell.length_a   1.000
_cell.length_b   1.000
_cell.length_c   1.000
_cell.angle_alpha   90.00
_cell.angle_beta   90.00
_cell.angle_gamma   90.00
#
_symmetry.space_group_name_H-M   'P 1'
#
loop_
_entity.id
_entity.type
_entity.pdbx_description
1 polymer ?
#
loop_
_entity_poly.entity_id
_entity_poly.type
_entity_poly.pdbx_seq_one_letter_code
_entity_poly.pdbx_strand_id
1 'polypeptide(L)'
;MRIRATSAGSGFDASSGGIIYFQKIDFQTFNQGYAHMRASGAAIIAATGNYTISGDAGFHLLAVNNGYMANYLAGTVPLTGTLNFSQGFAYANQGGVLYTSGMTFNPAGATVTGPRYAATSNGVIATGGGGANYFPGSIAGSISAGGIYG
;
A
#
# COMPACT_ATOMS: atom_id res chain seq x y z
N MET A 1 -5.36 17.05 4.14
CA MET A 1 -4.44 17.60 3.10
C MET A 1 -4.43 16.67 1.91
N ARG A 2 -4.41 17.17 0.67
CA ARG A 2 -4.31 16.34 -0.55
C ARG A 2 -2.86 16.27 -1.02
N ILE A 3 -2.40 15.10 -1.42
CA ILE A 3 -1.09 14.91 -2.04
C ILE A 3 -1.24 14.28 -3.42
N ARG A 4 -0.51 14.82 -4.39
CA ARG A 4 -0.55 14.42 -5.80
C ARG A 4 0.84 14.59 -6.41
N ALA A 5 1.15 13.81 -7.45
CA ALA A 5 2.28 14.08 -8.32
C ALA A 5 1.81 14.14 -9.77
N THR A 6 2.22 15.17 -10.51
CA THR A 6 1.95 15.30 -11.95
C THR A 6 3.09 14.77 -12.82
N SER A 7 4.17 14.31 -12.19
CA SER A 7 5.38 13.76 -12.82
C SER A 7 5.90 12.58 -11.98
N ALA A 8 7.12 12.12 -12.24
CA ALA A 8 7.76 11.04 -11.51
C ALA A 8 7.80 11.29 -9.98
N GLY A 9 7.53 10.25 -9.18
CA GLY A 9 7.68 10.29 -7.73
C GLY A 9 6.54 9.59 -6.97
N SER A 10 6.88 9.03 -5.81
CA SER A 10 5.90 8.48 -4.86
C SER A 10 5.38 9.59 -3.94
N GLY A 11 4.17 9.41 -3.37
CA GLY A 11 3.58 10.39 -2.45
C GLY A 11 4.38 10.54 -1.16
N PHE A 12 4.54 9.43 -0.44
CA PHE A 12 5.53 9.29 0.63
C PHE A 12 6.62 8.33 0.17
N ASP A 13 7.86 8.80 0.16
CA ASP A 13 9.04 7.99 -0.11
C ASP A 13 9.98 8.07 1.10
N ALA A 14 10.01 6.98 1.88
CA ALA A 14 10.91 6.84 3.00
C ALA A 14 12.02 5.85 2.63
N SER A 15 13.27 6.27 2.83
CA SER A 15 14.45 5.47 2.51
C SER A 15 15.50 5.58 3.63
N SER A 16 16.43 4.62 3.67
CA SER A 16 17.64 4.67 4.51
C SER A 16 17.36 4.97 5.99
N GLY A 17 16.42 4.23 6.58
CA GLY A 17 16.00 4.38 7.98
C GLY A 17 15.09 5.59 8.25
N GLY A 18 14.65 6.32 7.22
CA GLY A 18 13.69 7.42 7.34
C GLY A 18 12.36 6.97 7.93
N ILE A 19 11.70 7.85 8.69
CA ILE A 19 10.44 7.55 9.37
C ILE A 19 9.39 8.59 8.98
N ILE A 20 8.22 8.14 8.53
CA ILE A 20 7.07 8.97 8.21
C ILE A 20 5.86 8.50 9.02
N TYR A 21 5.33 9.39 9.87
CA TYR A 21 4.04 9.23 10.52
C TYR A 21 3.04 10.18 9.90
N PHE A 22 1.84 9.70 9.56
CA PHE A 22 0.84 10.55 8.90
C PHE A 22 -0.60 10.24 9.29
N GLN A 23 -1.47 11.23 9.10
CA GLN A 23 -2.92 11.12 9.26
C GLN A 23 -3.61 12.23 8.46
N LYS A 24 -4.92 12.08 8.19
CA LYS A 24 -5.75 13.11 7.51
C LYS A 24 -5.20 13.52 6.14
N ILE A 25 -4.60 12.55 5.45
CA ILE A 25 -4.11 12.67 4.08
C ILE A 25 -5.15 12.14 3.11
N ASP A 26 -5.17 12.69 1.90
CA ASP A 26 -5.93 12.21 0.77
C ASP A 26 -4.97 11.99 -0.40
N PHE A 27 -4.70 10.72 -0.72
CA PHE A 27 -3.85 10.33 -1.84
C PHE A 27 -4.64 10.49 -3.14
N GLN A 28 -4.18 11.41 -3.99
CA GLN A 28 -4.68 11.64 -5.35
C GLN A 28 -3.94 10.74 -6.36
N THR A 29 -4.15 10.95 -7.66
CA THR A 29 -3.49 10.18 -8.70
C THR A 29 -1.98 10.44 -8.75
N PHE A 30 -1.22 9.36 -8.93
CA PHE A 30 0.20 9.29 -9.22
C PHE A 30 0.43 8.47 -10.49
N ASN A 31 1.61 8.60 -11.09
CA ASN A 31 1.98 7.79 -12.25
C ASN A 31 2.07 6.29 -11.92
N GLN A 32 1.72 5.43 -12.88
CA GLN A 32 1.64 3.96 -12.69
C GLN A 32 2.97 3.26 -12.37
N GLY A 33 4.11 3.97 -12.46
CA GLY A 33 5.42 3.47 -12.03
C GLY A 33 5.74 3.74 -10.56
N TYR A 34 4.88 4.45 -9.83
CA TYR A 34 5.14 4.93 -8.47
C TYR A 34 4.03 4.52 -7.50
N ALA A 35 4.27 4.79 -6.22
CA ALA A 35 3.38 4.40 -5.14
C ALA A 35 2.77 5.62 -4.41
N HIS A 36 1.62 5.42 -3.77
CA HIS A 36 1.19 6.32 -2.72
C HIS A 36 2.20 6.34 -1.57
N MET A 37 2.61 5.15 -1.12
CA MET A 37 3.61 4.98 -0.06
C MET A 37 4.68 3.99 -0.47
N ARG A 38 5.93 4.41 -0.39
CA ARG A 38 7.11 3.61 -0.68
C ARG A 38 8.05 3.63 0.52
N ALA A 39 8.29 2.47 1.12
CA ALA A 39 9.29 2.28 2.16
C ALA A 39 10.45 1.42 1.62
N SER A 40 11.69 1.87 1.85
CA SER A 40 12.91 1.15 1.45
C SER A 40 14.07 1.34 2.42
N GLY A 41 15.04 0.41 2.43
CA GLY A 41 16.27 0.53 3.21
C GLY A 41 16.01 0.71 4.71
N ALA A 42 15.26 -0.21 5.32
CA ALA A 42 14.86 -0.16 6.74
C ALA A 42 14.02 1.06 7.16
N ALA A 43 13.47 1.82 6.21
CA ALA A 43 12.56 2.93 6.50
C ALA A 43 11.21 2.45 7.04
N ILE A 44 10.54 3.34 7.77
CA ILE A 44 9.22 3.11 8.39
C ILE A 44 8.22 4.13 7.85
N ILE A 45 7.09 3.65 7.32
CA ILE A 45 5.90 4.50 7.09
C ILE A 45 4.75 3.93 7.91
N ALA A 46 4.08 4.81 8.66
CA ALA A 46 2.97 4.44 9.52
C ALA A 46 1.83 5.47 9.48
N ALA A 47 0.63 4.99 9.14
CA ALA A 47 -0.59 5.75 9.34
C ALA A 47 -0.94 5.78 10.84
N THR A 48 -1.06 6.97 11.43
CA THR A 48 -1.39 7.20 12.86
C THR A 48 -2.82 7.70 13.08
N GLY A 49 -3.54 8.03 11.99
CA GLY A 49 -4.97 8.30 11.97
C GLY A 49 -5.58 8.05 10.58
N ASN A 50 -6.91 8.12 10.48
CA ASN A 50 -7.63 7.87 9.21
C ASN A 50 -7.10 8.74 8.06
N TYR A 51 -7.12 8.19 6.85
CA TYR A 51 -6.76 8.85 5.60
C TYR A 51 -7.65 8.33 4.46
N THR A 52 -7.64 9.01 3.31
CA THR A 52 -8.48 8.69 2.15
C THR A 52 -7.63 8.35 0.93
N ILE A 53 -8.16 7.52 0.04
CA ILE A 53 -7.63 7.24 -1.28
C ILE A 53 -8.66 7.69 -2.32
N SER A 54 -8.37 8.76 -3.07
CA SER A 54 -9.27 9.26 -4.12
C SER A 54 -8.64 9.34 -5.50
N GLY A 55 -7.37 8.95 -5.64
CA GLY A 55 -6.75 8.66 -6.93
C GLY A 55 -5.95 7.36 -6.89
N ASP A 56 -5.42 6.99 -8.06
CA ASP A 56 -4.72 5.74 -8.32
C ASP A 56 -3.21 5.92 -8.46
N ALA A 57 -2.49 4.80 -8.41
CA ALA A 57 -1.04 4.75 -8.60
C ALA A 57 -0.68 3.33 -9.06
N GLY A 58 0.59 3.05 -9.35
CA GLY A 58 1.03 1.67 -9.57
C GLY A 58 0.77 0.79 -8.34
N PHE A 59 1.01 1.36 -7.15
CA PHE A 59 0.87 0.72 -5.85
C PHE A 59 0.25 1.67 -4.83
N HIS A 60 -0.57 1.16 -3.91
CA HIS A 60 -0.88 1.95 -2.70
C HIS A 60 0.24 1.79 -1.67
N LEU A 61 0.60 0.55 -1.38
CA LEU A 61 1.62 0.16 -0.40
C LEU A 61 2.76 -0.58 -1.12
N LEU A 62 3.94 0.02 -1.17
CA LEU A 62 5.17 -0.58 -1.70
C LEU A 62 6.27 -0.69 -0.64
N ALA A 63 6.54 -1.88 -0.12
CA ALA A 63 7.69 -2.15 0.74
C ALA A 63 8.74 -2.97 -0.04
N VAL A 64 9.94 -2.41 -0.18
CA VAL A 64 11.05 -3.01 -0.92
C VAL A 64 12.36 -2.87 -0.16
N ASN A 65 13.37 -3.69 -0.47
CA ASN A 65 14.74 -3.55 0.09
C ASN A 65 14.73 -3.38 1.62
N ASN A 66 14.08 -4.32 2.32
CA ASN A 66 13.91 -4.30 3.78
C ASN A 66 13.16 -3.07 4.34
N GLY A 67 12.40 -2.34 3.52
CA GLY A 67 11.46 -1.32 4.00
C GLY A 67 10.35 -1.94 4.84
N TYR A 68 9.91 -1.24 5.87
CA TYR A 68 8.86 -1.65 6.77
C TYR A 68 7.70 -0.67 6.68
N MET A 69 6.49 -1.16 6.44
CA MET A 69 5.28 -0.35 6.62
C MET A 69 4.42 -0.94 7.70
N ALA A 70 4.05 -0.07 8.62
CA ALA A 70 3.39 -0.40 9.85
C ALA A 70 2.10 0.41 9.88
N ASN A 71 1.07 -0.10 9.24
CA ASN A 71 -0.23 0.54 9.32
C ASN A 71 -1.00 -0.06 10.49
N TYR A 72 -0.80 0.54 11.66
CA TYR A 72 -1.38 0.14 12.94
C TYR A 72 -2.79 0.70 13.20
N LEU A 73 -3.45 1.25 12.18
CA LEU A 73 -4.80 1.77 12.36
C LEU A 73 -5.82 0.65 12.47
N ALA A 74 -6.51 0.59 13.61
CA ALA A 74 -7.86 0.07 13.70
C ALA A 74 -8.83 1.08 13.07
N GLY A 75 -8.79 1.23 11.75
CA GLY A 75 -9.49 2.31 11.04
C GLY A 75 -9.94 1.94 9.64
N THR A 76 -11.00 2.60 9.19
CA THR A 76 -11.50 2.48 7.82
C THR A 76 -10.82 3.51 6.92
N VAL A 77 -10.19 3.04 5.85
CA VAL A 77 -9.66 3.87 4.76
C VAL A 77 -10.71 3.89 3.66
N PRO A 78 -11.45 5.01 3.47
CA PRO A 78 -12.37 5.15 2.35
C PRO A 78 -11.64 5.25 1.02
N LEU A 79 -12.18 4.58 0.00
CA LEU A 79 -11.77 4.71 -1.38
C LEU A 79 -12.94 5.29 -2.20
N THR A 80 -12.63 6.15 -3.17
CA THR A 80 -13.65 6.79 -4.02
C THR A 80 -13.22 6.82 -5.49
N GLY A 81 -14.16 6.64 -6.42
CA GLY A 81 -13.90 6.75 -7.86
C GLY A 81 -13.53 5.43 -8.54
N THR A 82 -12.83 5.52 -9.68
CA THR A 82 -12.29 4.36 -10.40
C THR A 82 -10.78 4.37 -10.22
N LEU A 83 -10.25 3.34 -9.56
CA LEU A 83 -8.86 3.25 -9.13
C LEU A 83 -8.19 2.04 -9.77
N ASN A 84 -7.00 2.23 -10.38
CA ASN A 84 -6.22 1.14 -10.96
C ASN A 84 -4.84 1.04 -10.32
N PHE A 85 -4.68 0.07 -9.40
CA PHE A 85 -3.40 -0.30 -8.82
C PHE A 85 -2.72 -1.37 -9.66
N SER A 86 -2.22 -0.96 -10.83
CA SER A 86 -1.84 -1.90 -11.90
C SER A 86 -0.71 -2.86 -11.54
N GLN A 87 0.11 -2.53 -10.55
CA GLN A 87 1.21 -3.38 -10.08
C GLN A 87 0.87 -4.14 -8.78
N GLY A 88 -0.24 -3.79 -8.14
CA GLY A 88 -0.74 -4.40 -6.92
C GLY A 88 -1.07 -3.35 -5.86
N PHE A 89 -2.23 -3.45 -5.22
CA PHE A 89 -2.62 -2.54 -4.14
C PHE A 89 -1.58 -2.58 -3.00
N ALA A 90 -1.20 -3.79 -2.57
CA ALA A 90 -0.14 -4.02 -1.60
C ALA A 90 0.99 -4.89 -2.18
N TYR A 91 2.23 -4.40 -2.15
CA TYR A 91 3.38 -5.07 -2.74
C TYR A 91 4.56 -5.12 -1.76
N ALA A 92 5.01 -6.33 -1.47
CA ALA A 92 6.18 -6.59 -0.64
C ALA A 92 7.23 -7.38 -1.44
N ASN A 93 8.44 -6.85 -1.54
CA ASN A 93 9.53 -7.46 -2.30
C ASN A 93 10.89 -7.24 -1.65
N GLN A 94 11.89 -8.08 -1.95
CA GLN A 94 13.27 -7.94 -1.46
C GLN A 94 13.32 -7.73 0.07
N GLY A 95 12.68 -8.64 0.80
CA GLY A 95 12.59 -8.58 2.26
C GLY A 95 11.75 -7.42 2.82
N GLY A 96 11.01 -6.69 1.98
CA GLY A 96 10.06 -5.68 2.42
C GLY A 96 8.92 -6.29 3.23
N VAL A 97 8.43 -5.55 4.22
CA VAL A 97 7.40 -6.02 5.16
C VAL A 97 6.26 -5.02 5.21
N LEU A 98 5.05 -5.52 4.94
CA LEU A 98 3.80 -4.80 5.15
C LEU A 98 3.09 -5.42 6.35
N TYR A 99 2.98 -4.68 7.44
CA TYR A 99 2.14 -5.02 8.58
C TYR A 99 0.91 -4.11 8.57
N THR A 100 -0.25 -4.70 8.27
CA THR A 100 -1.49 -3.96 7.96
C THR A 100 -2.69 -4.46 8.76
N SER A 101 -2.49 -5.24 9.81
CA SER A 101 -3.58 -5.83 10.59
C SER A 101 -4.49 -4.77 11.23
N GLY A 102 -5.81 -4.95 11.11
CA GLY A 102 -6.81 -4.08 11.72
C GLY A 102 -7.31 -2.92 10.84
N MET A 103 -6.73 -2.75 9.65
CA MET A 103 -7.24 -1.81 8.66
C MET A 103 -8.44 -2.36 7.91
N THR A 104 -9.34 -1.48 7.49
CA THR A 104 -10.40 -1.84 6.53
C THR A 104 -10.34 -0.91 5.33
N PHE A 105 -10.08 -1.44 4.15
CA PHE A 105 -10.15 -0.69 2.90
C PHE A 105 -11.59 -0.76 2.38
N ASN A 106 -12.35 0.31 2.59
CA ASN A 106 -13.77 0.35 2.23
C ASN A 106 -13.95 1.01 0.86
N PRO A 107 -14.28 0.24 -0.20
CA PRO A 107 -14.48 0.81 -1.51
C PRO A 107 -15.70 1.73 -1.62
N ALA A 108 -16.69 1.76 -0.71
CA ALA A 108 -17.82 2.73 -0.74
C ALA A 108 -18.45 3.01 -2.14
N GLY A 109 -18.48 2.02 -3.04
CA GLY A 109 -18.97 2.15 -4.43
C GLY A 109 -17.89 2.45 -5.49
N ALA A 110 -16.63 2.61 -5.09
CA ALA A 110 -15.46 2.71 -5.95
C ALA A 110 -15.20 1.40 -6.70
N THR A 111 -14.72 1.52 -7.93
CA THR A 111 -14.22 0.40 -8.72
C THR A 111 -12.71 0.32 -8.56
N VAL A 112 -12.21 -0.74 -7.95
CA VAL A 112 -10.76 -0.94 -7.75
C VAL A 112 -10.29 -2.11 -8.60
N THR A 113 -9.35 -1.83 -9.51
CA THR A 113 -8.78 -2.80 -10.45
C THR A 113 -7.29 -3.02 -10.21
N GLY A 114 -6.77 -4.12 -10.74
CA GLY A 114 -5.39 -4.57 -10.54
C GLY A 114 -5.28 -5.68 -9.48
N PRO A 115 -4.05 -6.19 -9.24
CA PRO A 115 -3.81 -7.22 -8.23
C PRO A 115 -4.11 -6.72 -6.82
N ARG A 116 -4.72 -7.56 -5.98
CA ARG A 116 -4.95 -7.23 -4.56
C ARG A 116 -3.64 -7.10 -3.80
N TYR A 117 -2.72 -8.03 -4.05
CA TYR A 117 -1.40 -8.00 -3.43
C TYR A 117 -0.38 -8.78 -4.25
N ALA A 118 0.90 -8.55 -3.98
CA ALA A 118 1.98 -9.45 -4.37
C ALA A 118 3.06 -9.50 -3.29
N ALA A 119 3.34 -10.71 -2.79
CA ALA A 119 4.45 -10.97 -1.88
C ALA A 119 5.50 -11.81 -2.62
N THR A 120 6.70 -11.26 -2.83
CA THR A 120 7.74 -11.92 -3.63
C THR A 120 9.14 -11.65 -3.10
N SER A 121 10.14 -12.47 -3.46
CA SER A 121 11.55 -12.33 -3.03
C SER A 121 11.69 -12.09 -1.52
N ASN A 122 11.14 -13.02 -0.73
CA ASN A 122 11.09 -12.95 0.74
C ASN A 122 10.32 -11.75 1.32
N GLY A 123 9.46 -11.11 0.52
CA GLY A 123 8.56 -10.07 1.01
C GLY A 123 7.43 -10.65 1.87
N VAL A 124 7.04 -9.93 2.92
CA VAL A 124 6.01 -10.35 3.86
C VAL A 124 4.85 -9.37 3.85
N ILE A 125 3.63 -9.89 3.73
CA ILE A 125 2.39 -9.13 3.90
C ILE A 125 1.59 -9.78 5.02
N ALA A 126 1.61 -9.13 6.19
CA ALA A 126 0.88 -9.53 7.38
C ALA A 126 -0.41 -8.69 7.51
N THR A 127 -1.53 -9.31 7.18
CA THR A 127 -2.91 -8.82 7.34
C THR A 127 -3.53 -9.26 8.67
N GLY A 128 -2.97 -10.27 9.33
CA GLY A 128 -3.48 -10.77 10.61
C GLY A 128 -4.80 -11.55 10.47
N GLY A 129 -4.91 -12.39 9.44
CA GLY A 129 -6.11 -13.19 9.17
C GLY A 129 -7.16 -12.52 8.29
N GLY A 130 -6.79 -11.45 7.57
CA GLY A 130 -7.69 -10.71 6.69
C GLY A 130 -8.19 -11.48 5.46
N GLY A 131 -7.59 -12.62 5.16
CA GLY A 131 -7.92 -13.49 4.02
C GLY A 131 -7.51 -12.90 2.67
N ALA A 132 -7.61 -13.70 1.59
CA ALA A 132 -7.11 -13.33 0.25
C ALA A 132 -7.77 -12.08 -0.38
N ASN A 133 -8.85 -11.58 0.21
CA ASN A 133 -9.59 -10.40 -0.27
C ASN A 133 -9.40 -9.18 0.63
N TYR A 134 -8.45 -9.20 1.58
CA TYR A 134 -8.21 -8.11 2.52
C TYR A 134 -7.95 -6.77 1.83
N PHE A 135 -7.16 -6.79 0.75
CA PHE A 135 -6.90 -5.63 -0.08
C PHE A 135 -7.85 -5.59 -1.28
N PRO A 136 -8.32 -4.40 -1.70
CA PRO A 136 -9.20 -4.26 -2.85
C PRO A 136 -8.43 -4.50 -4.16
N GLY A 137 -9.14 -4.96 -5.19
CA GLY A 137 -8.57 -5.27 -6.50
C GLY A 137 -9.39 -6.32 -7.24
N SER A 138 -9.33 -6.26 -8.56
CA SER A 138 -10.06 -7.17 -9.46
C SER A 138 -9.29 -8.46 -9.77
N ILE A 139 -7.96 -8.46 -9.62
CA ILE A 139 -7.10 -9.60 -9.91
C ILE A 139 -6.66 -10.24 -8.59
N ALA A 140 -6.68 -11.57 -8.51
CA ALA A 140 -6.22 -12.31 -7.34
C ALA A 140 -4.76 -11.96 -6.98
N GLY A 141 -4.44 -11.94 -5.70
CA GLY A 141 -3.07 -11.69 -5.25
C GLY A 141 -2.13 -12.84 -5.57
N SER A 142 -0.83 -12.57 -5.59
CA SER A 142 0.21 -13.55 -5.90
C SER A 142 1.26 -13.69 -4.80
N ILE A 143 1.83 -14.89 -4.71
CA ILE A 143 2.93 -15.21 -3.80
C ILE A 143 3.98 -15.98 -4.62
N SER A 144 5.24 -15.56 -4.57
CA SER A 144 6.33 -16.22 -5.29
C SER A 144 7.68 -16.04 -4.57
N ALA A 145 8.70 -16.81 -4.96
CA ALA A 145 10.09 -16.63 -4.51
C ALA A 145 10.23 -16.37 -2.98
N GLY A 146 9.62 -17.24 -2.16
CA GLY A 146 9.69 -17.15 -0.70
C GLY A 146 8.83 -16.05 -0.06
N GLY A 147 7.96 -15.38 -0.83
CA GLY A 147 7.00 -14.43 -0.28
C GLY A 147 6.01 -15.09 0.68
N ILE A 148 5.50 -14.30 1.63
CA ILE A 148 4.54 -14.74 2.65
C ILE A 148 3.36 -13.78 2.68
N TYR A 149 2.15 -14.33 2.75
CA TYR A 149 0.90 -13.60 2.94
C TYR A 149 0.07 -14.29 4.02
N GLY A 150 -0.42 -13.55 5.02
CA GLY A 150 -1.25 -14.10 6.10
C GLY A 150 -1.85 -13.03 7.01
#